data_AF-A0A412K6M3-F1
#
_entry.id   AF-A0A412K6M3-F1
#
_cell.length_a   1.000
_cell.length_b   1.000
_cell.length_c   1.000
_cell.angle_alpha   90.00
_cell.angle_beta   90.00
_cell.angle_gamma   90.00
#
_symmetry.space_group_name_H-M   'P 1'
#
loop_
_entity.id
_entity.type
_entity.pdbx_description
1 polymer ?
#
loop_
_entity_poly.entity_id
_entity_poly.type
_entity_poly.pdbx_seq_one_letter_code
_entity_poly.pdbx_strand_id
1 'polypeptide(L)'
;MTATGTGENQSAQDSGHYRQLYRAWQLKELLRTLLRHLFEQARAELNRRVFRASHSRIPEIVGLSKKIRRRRPDILRTIRLGYSNARLEAFNNRIKVTIRMAYGFRHVNNLIALVMLRCGGPDLRLPEPSI
;
A
#
# COMPACT_ATOMS: atom_id res chain seq x y z
N MET A 1 -12.43 -9.66 -55.54
CA MET A 1 -11.47 -8.74 -54.90
C MET A 1 -12.25 -7.93 -53.88
N THR A 2 -12.43 -8.44 -52.66
CA THR A 2 -13.28 -7.82 -51.62
C THR A 2 -12.56 -7.92 -50.28
N ALA A 3 -12.08 -6.79 -49.78
CA ALA A 3 -11.49 -6.66 -48.46
C ALA A 3 -12.23 -5.54 -47.70
N THR A 4 -13.27 -5.91 -46.97
CA THR A 4 -13.97 -5.08 -45.99
C THR A 4 -14.04 -5.89 -44.70
N GLY A 5 -13.03 -5.76 -43.83
CA GLY A 5 -12.97 -6.55 -42.58
C GLY A 5 -12.08 -6.00 -41.47
N THR A 6 -11.54 -4.78 -41.59
CA THR A 6 -10.50 -4.29 -40.67
C THR A 6 -11.01 -3.28 -39.62
N GLY A 7 -12.15 -2.62 -39.85
CA GLY A 7 -12.64 -1.53 -38.98
C GLY A 7 -13.40 -1.95 -37.70
N GLU A 8 -14.10 -3.09 -37.73
CA GLU A 8 -14.95 -3.52 -36.60
C GLU A 8 -14.17 -4.19 -35.47
N ASN A 9 -13.03 -4.81 -35.77
CA ASN A 9 -12.16 -5.44 -34.76
C ASN A 9 -11.39 -4.40 -33.92
N GLN A 10 -11.05 -3.24 -34.50
CA GLN A 10 -10.31 -2.17 -33.82
C GLN A 10 -11.16 -1.52 -32.70
N SER A 11 -12.42 -1.22 -33.00
CA SER A 11 -13.35 -0.56 -32.05
C SER A 11 -13.74 -1.47 -30.87
N ALA A 12 -13.84 -2.78 -31.07
CA ALA A 12 -14.05 -3.75 -29.99
C ALA A 12 -12.81 -3.92 -29.09
N GLN A 13 -11.61 -3.90 -29.67
CA GLN A 13 -10.34 -3.96 -28.93
C GLN A 13 -10.10 -2.69 -28.09
N ASP A 14 -10.36 -1.51 -28.66
CA ASP A 14 -10.25 -0.23 -27.95
C ASP A 14 -11.23 -0.16 -26.77
N SER A 15 -12.48 -0.59 -26.99
CA SER A 15 -13.51 -0.71 -25.95
C SER A 15 -13.14 -1.66 -24.81
N GLY A 16 -12.32 -2.68 -25.09
CA GLY A 16 -11.75 -3.59 -24.09
C GLY A 16 -10.65 -2.92 -23.28
N HIS A 17 -9.73 -2.23 -23.96
CA HIS A 17 -8.60 -1.52 -23.35
C HIS A 17 -9.04 -0.39 -22.41
N TYR A 18 -10.00 0.45 -22.81
CA TYR A 18 -10.55 1.50 -21.94
C TYR A 18 -11.21 0.93 -20.67
N ARG A 19 -11.90 -0.21 -20.79
CA ARG A 19 -12.53 -0.90 -19.65
C ARG A 19 -11.49 -1.46 -18.68
N GLN A 20 -10.37 -1.96 -19.21
CA GLN A 20 -9.26 -2.46 -18.41
C GLN A 20 -8.57 -1.32 -17.64
N LEU A 21 -8.28 -0.21 -18.33
CA LEU A 21 -7.69 0.99 -17.73
C LEU A 21 -8.59 1.56 -16.62
N TYR A 22 -9.90 1.64 -16.86
CA TYR A 22 -10.85 2.11 -15.86
C TYR A 22 -10.88 1.23 -14.61
N ARG A 23 -10.81 -0.10 -14.76
CA ARG A 23 -10.73 -1.05 -13.63
C ARG A 23 -9.45 -0.86 -12.81
N ALA A 24 -8.31 -0.66 -13.47
CA ALA A 24 -7.05 -0.38 -12.81
C ALA A 24 -7.10 0.94 -12.03
N TRP A 25 -7.61 2.00 -12.66
CA TRP A 25 -7.78 3.31 -12.04
C TRP A 25 -8.69 3.25 -10.82
N GLN A 26 -9.82 2.54 -10.92
CA GLN A 26 -10.76 2.39 -9.80
C GLN A 26 -10.14 1.68 -8.60
N LEU A 27 -9.25 0.69 -8.84
CA LEU A 27 -8.52 0.01 -7.76
C LEU A 27 -7.49 0.94 -7.11
N LYS A 28 -6.76 1.72 -7.92
CA LYS A 28 -5.80 2.73 -7.44
C LYS A 28 -6.50 3.77 -6.54
N GLU A 29 -7.62 4.33 -6.99
CA GLU A 29 -8.33 5.36 -6.22
C GLU A 29 -8.89 4.82 -4.90
N LEU A 30 -9.39 3.58 -4.88
CA LEU A 30 -9.77 2.95 -3.61
C LEU A 30 -8.61 2.86 -2.64
N LEU A 31 -7.44 2.41 -3.09
CA LEU A 31 -6.28 2.29 -2.21
C LEU A 31 -5.83 3.66 -1.69
N ARG A 32 -6.02 4.73 -2.47
CA ARG A 32 -5.74 6.10 -2.05
C ARG A 32 -6.67 6.58 -0.94
N THR A 33 -7.96 6.22 -0.98
CA THR A 33 -8.94 6.66 0.01
C THR A 33 -9.07 5.71 1.21
N LEU A 34 -8.63 4.46 1.09
CA LEU A 34 -8.79 3.41 2.10
C LEU A 34 -8.34 3.83 3.50
N LEU A 35 -7.21 4.54 3.61
CA LEU A 35 -6.65 4.98 4.89
C LEU A 35 -7.40 6.17 5.52
N ARG A 36 -8.37 6.77 4.82
CA ARG A 36 -9.20 7.89 5.29
C ARG A 36 -10.57 7.47 5.82
N HIS A 37 -10.99 6.22 5.61
CA HIS A 37 -12.31 5.73 5.98
C HIS A 37 -12.38 5.20 7.42
N LEU A 38 -13.58 5.22 8.03
CA LEU A 38 -13.86 4.53 9.29
C LEU A 38 -13.62 3.02 9.13
N PHE A 39 -13.06 2.38 10.17
CA PHE A 39 -12.56 0.99 10.13
C PHE A 39 -13.55 -0.03 9.55
N GLU A 40 -14.83 0.02 9.95
CA GLU A 40 -15.84 -0.93 9.48
C GLU A 40 -16.21 -0.73 8.00
N GLN A 41 -16.28 0.53 7.55
CA GLN A 41 -16.52 0.86 6.14
C GLN A 41 -15.32 0.40 5.28
N ALA A 42 -14.09 0.67 5.74
CA ALA A 42 -12.88 0.27 5.06
C ALA A 42 -12.78 -1.26 4.90
N ARG A 43 -13.19 -2.03 5.91
CA ARG A 43 -13.20 -3.50 5.86
C ARG A 43 -14.15 -4.04 4.79
N ALA A 44 -15.39 -3.56 4.76
CA ALA A 44 -16.40 -4.01 3.80
C ALA A 44 -16.03 -3.61 2.37
N GLU A 45 -15.57 -2.37 2.17
CA GLU A 45 -15.15 -1.86 0.86
C GLU A 45 -13.92 -2.61 0.32
N LEU A 46 -12.93 -2.85 1.16
CA LEU A 46 -11.73 -3.61 0.80
C LEU A 46 -12.11 -5.01 0.31
N ASN A 47 -12.99 -5.71 1.03
CA ASN A 47 -13.43 -7.05 0.65
C ASN A 47 -14.16 -7.05 -0.70
N ARG A 48 -15.16 -6.18 -0.86
CA ARG A 48 -15.96 -6.09 -2.09
C ARG A 48 -15.08 -5.83 -3.31
N ARG A 49 -14.07 -4.97 -3.17
CA ARG A 49 -13.27 -4.49 -4.29
C ARG A 49 -12.11 -5.41 -4.61
N VAL A 50 -11.46 -6.01 -3.60
CA VAL A 50 -10.49 -7.09 -3.78
C VAL A 50 -11.14 -8.33 -4.40
N PHE A 51 -12.42 -8.59 -4.09
CA PHE A 51 -13.20 -9.61 -4.77
C PHE A 51 -13.38 -9.28 -6.26
N ARG A 52 -13.81 -8.07 -6.60
CA ARG A 52 -13.93 -7.66 -8.03
C ARG A 52 -12.59 -7.69 -8.76
N ALA A 53 -11.52 -7.25 -8.10
CA ALA A 53 -10.19 -7.20 -8.69
C ALA A 53 -9.59 -8.60 -8.94
N SER A 54 -9.88 -9.60 -8.11
CA SER A 54 -9.43 -10.98 -8.38
C SER A 54 -10.10 -11.65 -9.57
N HIS A 55 -11.29 -11.17 -9.97
CA HIS A 55 -12.01 -11.65 -11.16
C HIS A 55 -11.71 -10.79 -12.40
N SER A 56 -10.73 -9.89 -12.31
CA SER A 56 -10.25 -9.14 -13.46
C SER A 56 -9.50 -10.07 -14.42
N ARG A 57 -9.62 -9.83 -15.72
CA ARG A 57 -8.85 -10.53 -16.77
C ARG A 57 -7.42 -9.98 -16.92
N ILE A 58 -6.99 -9.11 -16.01
CA ILE A 58 -5.68 -8.44 -16.02
C ILE A 58 -4.79 -9.10 -14.95
N PRO A 59 -3.72 -9.82 -15.33
CA PRO A 59 -2.94 -10.63 -14.40
C PRO A 59 -2.27 -9.81 -13.29
N GLU A 60 -1.86 -8.57 -13.58
CA GLU A 60 -1.25 -7.65 -12.61
C GLU A 60 -2.24 -7.28 -11.50
N ILE A 61 -3.50 -7.03 -11.85
CA ILE A 61 -4.57 -6.72 -10.88
C ILE A 61 -4.89 -7.95 -10.02
N VAL A 62 -4.91 -9.13 -10.63
CA VAL A 62 -5.13 -10.39 -9.89
C VAL A 62 -3.98 -10.63 -8.92
N GLY A 63 -2.74 -10.40 -9.36
CA GLY A 63 -1.54 -10.48 -8.52
C GLY A 63 -1.58 -9.50 -7.34
N LEU A 64 -1.95 -8.24 -7.59
CA LEU A 64 -2.15 -7.23 -6.56
C LEU A 64 -3.23 -7.65 -5.56
N SER A 65 -4.37 -8.16 -6.05
CA SER A 65 -5.47 -8.64 -5.21
C SER A 65 -5.02 -9.77 -4.28
N LYS A 66 -4.18 -10.70 -4.78
CA LYS A 66 -3.60 -11.77 -3.97
C LYS A 66 -2.67 -11.21 -2.88
N LYS A 67 -1.81 -10.23 -3.21
CA LYS A 67 -0.96 -9.55 -2.21
C LYS A 67 -1.78 -8.85 -1.13
N ILE A 68 -2.81 -8.11 -1.51
CA ILE A 68 -3.70 -7.43 -0.57
C ILE A 68 -4.39 -8.42 0.35
N ARG A 69 -4.87 -9.58 -0.16
CA ARG A 69 -5.47 -10.62 0.69
C ARG A 69 -4.49 -11.16 1.72
N ARG A 70 -3.24 -11.44 1.32
CA ARG A 70 -2.18 -11.94 2.24
C ARG A 70 -1.87 -10.95 3.35
N ARG A 71 -1.89 -9.65 3.05
CA ARG A 71 -1.58 -8.55 3.98
C ARG A 71 -2.81 -7.89 4.61
N ARG A 72 -4.01 -8.44 4.38
CA ARG A 72 -5.28 -7.90 4.88
C ARG A 72 -5.27 -7.59 6.40
N PRO A 73 -4.81 -8.49 7.29
CA PRO A 73 -4.81 -8.18 8.73
C PRO A 73 -3.92 -6.97 9.05
N ASP A 74 -2.76 -6.85 8.41
CA ASP A 74 -1.82 -5.74 8.59
C ASP A 74 -2.41 -4.40 8.10
N ILE A 75 -3.11 -4.42 6.96
CA ILE A 75 -3.78 -3.25 6.39
C ILE A 75 -4.88 -2.75 7.33
N LEU A 76 -5.72 -3.66 7.82
CA LEU A 76 -6.79 -3.31 8.76
C LEU A 76 -6.22 -2.81 10.09
N ARG A 77 -5.13 -3.40 10.59
CA ARG A 77 -4.45 -2.93 11.79
C ARG A 77 -3.95 -1.50 11.64
N THR A 78 -3.36 -1.16 10.49
CA THR A 78 -2.90 0.21 10.19
C THR A 78 -4.04 1.22 10.21
N ILE A 79 -5.20 0.87 9.63
CA ILE A 79 -6.40 1.71 9.64
C ILE A 79 -6.93 1.89 11.07
N ARG A 80 -6.98 0.81 11.86
CA ARG A 80 -7.40 0.86 13.27
C ARG A 80 -6.51 1.77 14.12
N LEU A 81 -5.21 1.77 13.87
CA LEU A 81 -4.24 2.62 14.58
C LEU A 81 -4.26 4.08 14.11
N GLY A 82 -5.03 4.40 13.06
CA GLY A 82 -5.17 5.77 12.55
C GLY A 82 -3.88 6.37 11.98
N TYR A 83 -2.95 5.54 11.51
CA TYR A 83 -1.71 6.05 10.94
C TYR A 83 -1.96 6.72 9.59
N SER A 84 -1.67 8.02 9.52
CA SER A 84 -1.72 8.78 8.28
C SER A 84 -0.56 8.41 7.36
N ASN A 85 -0.75 8.52 6.04
CA ASN A 85 0.32 8.30 5.08
C ASN A 85 1.53 9.20 5.36
N ALA A 86 1.30 10.46 5.73
CA ALA A 86 2.37 11.39 6.11
C ALA A 86 3.20 10.87 7.30
N ARG A 87 2.57 10.30 8.32
CA ARG A 87 3.27 9.72 9.48
C ARG A 87 4.08 8.47 9.07
N LEU A 88 3.51 7.62 8.21
CA LEU A 88 4.22 6.44 7.68
C LEU A 88 5.42 6.84 6.82
N GLU A 89 5.29 7.86 5.97
CA GLU A 89 6.41 8.37 5.16
C GLU A 89 7.50 9.03 6.01
N ALA A 90 7.11 9.74 7.08
CA ALA A 90 8.08 10.27 8.04
C ALA A 90 8.89 9.12 8.67
N PHE A 91 8.24 8.03 9.09
CA PHE A 91 8.94 6.84 9.58
C PHE A 91 9.85 6.22 8.52
N ASN A 92 9.36 6.02 7.29
CA ASN A 92 10.15 5.48 6.19
C ASN A 92 11.40 6.32 5.91
N ASN A 93 11.29 7.65 5.93
CA ASN A 93 12.42 8.54 5.72
C ASN A 93 13.44 8.44 6.86
N ARG A 94 12.99 8.38 8.11
CA ARG A 94 13.88 8.17 9.26
C ARG A 94 14.60 6.82 9.19
N ILE A 95 13.92 5.76 8.76
CA ILE A 95 14.52 4.43 8.54
C ILE A 95 15.55 4.50 7.42
N LYS A 96 15.23 5.09 6.26
CA LYS A 96 16.15 5.24 5.12
C LYS A 96 17.43 5.99 5.51
N VAL A 97 17.29 7.09 6.26
CA VAL A 97 18.45 7.84 6.78
C VAL A 97 19.26 6.98 7.75
N THR A 98 18.61 6.24 8.63
CA THR A 98 19.29 5.35 9.59
C THR A 98 20.06 4.24 8.89
N ILE A 99 19.48 3.63 7.84
CA ILE A 99 20.17 2.63 7.00
C ILE A 99 21.37 3.26 6.29
N ARG A 100 21.25 4.49 5.78
CA ARG A 100 22.36 5.19 5.12
C ARG A 100 23.49 5.56 6.08
N MET A 101 23.19 5.78 7.36
CA MET A 101 24.23 6.07 8.37
C MET A 101 24.81 4.79 9.00
N ALA A 102 24.22 3.64 8.72
CA ALA A 102 24.55 2.36 9.33
C ALA A 102 25.72 1.62 8.67
N TYR A 103 26.46 2.26 7.76
CA TYR A 103 27.69 1.71 7.21
C TYR A 103 28.67 1.44 8.37
N GLY A 104 28.87 0.17 8.71
CA GLY A 104 29.72 -0.26 9.83
C GLY A 104 29.07 -1.21 10.83
N PHE A 105 27.75 -1.38 10.81
CA PHE A 105 27.15 -2.45 11.61
C PHE A 105 27.49 -3.82 11.05
N ARG A 106 28.25 -4.61 11.83
CA ARG A 106 28.56 -6.02 11.53
C ARG A 106 27.31 -6.92 11.58
N HIS A 107 26.31 -6.55 12.39
CA HIS A 107 25.09 -7.32 12.61
C HIS A 107 23.83 -6.50 12.35
N VAL A 108 22.88 -7.06 11.60
CA VAL A 108 21.58 -6.43 11.26
C VAL A 108 20.75 -6.09 12.50
N ASN A 109 20.90 -6.87 13.57
CA ASN A 109 20.19 -6.62 14.84
C ASN A 109 20.52 -5.24 15.43
N ASN A 110 21.75 -4.75 15.26
CA ASN A 110 22.16 -3.44 15.76
C ASN A 110 21.49 -2.30 14.97
N LEU A 111 21.33 -2.48 13.65
CA LEU A 111 20.56 -1.57 12.81
C LEU A 111 19.07 -1.57 13.21
N ILE A 112 18.48 -2.74 13.47
CA ILE A 112 17.09 -2.84 13.93
C ILE A 112 16.91 -2.13 15.27
N ALA A 113 17.82 -2.35 16.23
CA ALA A 113 17.79 -1.68 17.53
C ALA A 113 17.88 -0.15 17.38
N LEU A 114 18.76 0.35 16.50
CA LEU A 114 18.87 1.78 16.24
C LEU A 114 17.62 2.37 15.57
N VAL A 115 16.99 1.63 14.65
CA VAL A 115 15.71 2.02 14.05
C VAL A 115 14.61 2.08 15.11
N MET A 116 14.52 1.09 15.99
CA MET A 116 13.55 1.07 17.08
C MET A 116 13.79 2.22 18.06
N LEU A 117 15.04 2.52 18.40
CA LEU A 117 15.40 3.65 19.28
C LEU A 117 14.98 4.99 18.66
N ARG A 118 15.30 5.21 17.37
CA ARG A 118 14.95 6.46 16.69
C ARG A 118 13.44 6.58 16.51
N CYS A 119 12.77 5.55 16.01
CA CYS A 119 11.35 5.62 15.66
C CYS A 119 10.40 5.44 16.86
N GLY A 120 10.83 4.73 17.90
CA GLY A 120 10.00 4.40 19.05
C GLY A 120 9.75 5.57 20.01
N GLY A 121 10.63 6.58 20.02
CA GLY A 121 10.53 7.69 20.96
C GLY A 121 10.57 7.18 22.40
N PRO A 122 11.73 6.70 22.88
CA PRO A 122 11.85 6.21 24.26
C PRO A 122 11.38 7.31 25.23
N ASP A 123 10.54 6.92 26.20
CA ASP A 123 10.17 7.77 27.34
C ASP A 123 11.39 7.94 28.24
N LEU A 124 12.31 8.81 27.82
CA LEU A 124 13.47 9.20 28.61
C LEU A 124 12.99 10.20 29.65
N ARG A 125 12.44 9.68 30.76
CA ARG A 125 12.22 10.48 31.95
C ARG A 125 13.59 10.84 32.52
N LEU A 126 13.98 12.09 32.32
CA LEU A 126 15.17 12.62 32.96
C LEU A 126 14.95 12.58 34.49
N PRO A 127 15.94 12.15 35.27
CA PRO A 127 15.84 12.26 36.72
C PRO A 127 15.63 13.73 37.10
N GLU A 128 14.71 13.99 38.04
CA GLU A 128 14.53 15.34 38.56
C GLU A 128 15.84 15.80 39.21
N PRO A 129 16.24 17.07 39.02
CA PRO A 129 17.45 17.59 39.63
C PRO A 129 17.33 17.43 41.15
N SER A 130 18.27 16.71 41.75
CA SER A 130 18.43 16.67 43.19
C SER A 130 18.81 18.09 43.66
N ILE A 131 17.85 18.77 44.30
CA ILE A 131 18.06 20.04 45.03
C ILE A 131 18.80 19.74 46.33
#